data_AF-W2W782-F1
#
_entry.id   AF-W2W782-F1
#
_cell.length_a   1.000
_cell.length_b   1.000
_cell.length_c   1.000
_cell.angle_alpha   90.00
_cell.angle_beta   90.00
_cell.angle_gamma   90.00
#
_symmetry.space_group_name_H-M   'P 1'
#
loop_
_entity.id
_entity.type
_entity.pdbx_description
1 polymer ?
#
loop_
_entity_poly.entity_id
_entity_poly.type
_entity_poly.pdbx_seq_one_letter_code
_entity_poly.pdbx_strand_id
1 'polypeptide(L)'
;MKLPDAAKLQSLINFQPLKKLAANIQKSTSDNQKATKELFESLDVGVVGSGIFQSTPYQTWAKFVTKVYKKNPEAGQAAMFSILRDHYGDEPLAKLLAEARRGWGTATEAKQFESIQLDNWLAHEKTSDEVFSLLKLNVDEDDLLKNPLLSTWMSYEKKLGTENPNHALLLKLRERYDDADLAKMLVAAKNDRSTQVIATHVERAQLESWLNGKKTTEDVFKLLRLNTDTGVDLLKNPALKIWMKYVATSGQNAYQLLLLKLRTKYSDEQLAKILDVAARDSNVRIEVWKLEGAQHNDWLGGRASADSIFKLLKLNKEGEELFKSPILDTWVNYVARLGKKNMDETMYSVMKKYYSDEKLEEMFAKAKNSIFTRKLASDLEQEMWRSQGKTADDIFKFLNLDKKDAYKLFDDPKIVTWATYVNRLNSLKKIPDDFALISELEKRFDDLDLARMLVYAHPPRETKSAITIMQELQFKKWRAKGWTPTQVESSLEKQSPDNVLNWSVRQAYKMFSE
;
A
#
# COMPACT_ATOMS: atom_id res chain seq x y z
N MET A 1 -17.64 35.91 -1.01
CA MET A 1 -17.90 36.03 -2.45
C MET A 1 -17.89 37.51 -2.82
N LYS A 2 -16.89 37.99 -3.55
CA LYS A 2 -17.08 39.18 -4.39
C LYS A 2 -17.70 38.65 -5.69
N LEU A 3 -18.91 39.10 -6.01
CA LEU A 3 -19.54 38.89 -7.31
C LEU A 3 -18.54 39.27 -8.43
N PRO A 4 -18.51 38.56 -9.57
CA PRO A 4 -17.70 38.99 -10.70
C PRO A 4 -18.13 40.39 -11.13
N ASP A 5 -17.16 41.25 -11.46
CA ASP A 5 -17.40 42.59 -12.00
C ASP A 5 -18.48 42.56 -13.09
N ALA A 6 -19.45 43.46 -13.01
CA ALA A 6 -20.53 43.62 -13.99
C ALA A 6 -20.02 43.78 -15.45
N ALA A 7 -18.76 44.21 -15.61
CA ALA A 7 -18.07 44.29 -16.89
C ALA A 7 -17.77 42.91 -17.52
N LYS A 8 -17.49 41.86 -16.72
CA LYS A 8 -17.31 40.48 -17.24
C LYS A 8 -18.63 39.87 -17.69
N LEU A 9 -19.72 40.12 -16.96
CA LEU A 9 -21.08 39.73 -17.37
C LEU A 9 -21.49 40.42 -18.69
N GLN A 10 -21.20 41.71 -18.87
CA GLN A 10 -21.45 42.41 -20.14
C GLN A 10 -20.59 41.89 -21.32
N SER A 11 -19.37 41.42 -21.05
CA SER A 11 -18.54 40.81 -22.11
C SER A 11 -19.02 39.40 -22.52
N LEU A 12 -19.65 38.65 -21.60
CA LEU A 12 -20.31 37.37 -21.89
C LEU A 12 -21.63 37.54 -22.65
N ILE A 13 -22.37 38.63 -22.39
CA ILE A 13 -23.60 39.02 -23.12
C ILE A 13 -23.32 39.39 -24.60
N ASN A 14 -22.05 39.68 -24.96
CA ASN A 14 -21.63 40.07 -26.31
C ASN A 14 -21.17 38.91 -27.22
N PHE A 15 -21.46 37.65 -26.86
CA PHE A 15 -21.26 36.52 -27.77
C PHE A 15 -22.28 36.55 -28.93
N GLN A 16 -21.87 37.09 -30.08
CA GLN A 16 -22.60 37.05 -31.36
C GLN A 16 -23.24 35.69 -31.73
N PRO A 17 -22.69 34.52 -31.36
CA PRO A 17 -23.35 33.23 -31.60
C PRO A 17 -24.66 33.03 -30.82
N LEU A 18 -24.79 33.56 -29.59
CA LEU A 18 -26.00 33.42 -28.76
C LEU A 18 -27.16 34.29 -29.26
N LYS A 19 -26.85 35.55 -29.65
CA LYS A 19 -27.81 36.39 -30.39
C LYS A 19 -28.18 35.77 -31.73
N LYS A 20 -27.25 35.09 -32.41
CA LYS A 20 -27.57 34.33 -33.63
C LYS A 20 -28.42 33.10 -33.36
N LEU A 21 -28.26 32.36 -32.27
CA LEU A 21 -29.10 31.19 -31.98
C LEU A 21 -30.54 31.63 -31.65
N ALA A 22 -30.71 32.61 -30.76
CA ALA A 22 -32.01 33.19 -30.43
C ALA A 22 -32.66 33.89 -31.65
N ALA A 23 -31.88 34.63 -32.43
CA ALA A 23 -32.37 35.25 -33.66
C ALA A 23 -32.61 34.23 -34.80
N ASN A 24 -31.88 33.11 -34.87
CA ASN A 24 -32.10 32.06 -35.88
C ASN A 24 -33.30 31.18 -35.53
N ILE A 25 -33.59 30.96 -34.24
CA ILE A 25 -34.85 30.35 -33.78
C ILE A 25 -36.04 31.27 -34.16
N GLN A 26 -35.87 32.60 -34.12
CA GLN A 26 -36.87 33.56 -34.59
C GLN A 26 -36.87 33.81 -36.11
N LYS A 27 -35.83 33.42 -36.86
CA LYS A 27 -35.61 33.87 -38.25
C LYS A 27 -35.18 32.77 -39.23
N SER A 28 -35.49 31.51 -38.92
CA SER A 28 -35.57 30.41 -39.90
C SER A 28 -36.96 30.45 -40.53
N THR A 29 -37.03 30.41 -41.87
CA THR A 29 -38.28 30.39 -42.64
C THR A 29 -39.29 29.38 -42.06
N SER A 30 -40.48 29.84 -41.64
CA SER A 30 -41.51 29.06 -40.93
C SER A 30 -41.79 27.71 -41.58
N ASP A 31 -41.67 27.64 -42.90
CA ASP A 31 -42.05 26.49 -43.71
C ASP A 31 -41.03 25.34 -43.60
N ASN A 32 -39.73 25.64 -43.52
CA ASN A 32 -38.70 24.60 -43.40
C ASN A 32 -38.73 23.94 -42.02
N GLN A 33 -38.97 24.73 -40.97
CA GLN A 33 -39.10 24.22 -39.60
C GLN A 33 -40.38 23.39 -39.46
N LYS A 34 -41.49 23.85 -40.05
CA LYS A 34 -42.75 23.10 -40.09
C LYS A 34 -42.59 21.77 -40.82
N ALA A 35 -42.02 21.76 -42.03
CA ALA A 35 -41.76 20.54 -42.79
C ALA A 35 -40.82 19.56 -42.04
N THR A 36 -39.83 20.10 -41.31
CA THR A 36 -38.94 19.28 -40.48
C THR A 36 -39.67 18.61 -39.33
N LYS A 37 -40.61 19.33 -38.68
CA LYS A 37 -41.44 18.79 -37.60
C LYS A 37 -42.45 17.75 -38.11
N GLU A 38 -43.15 18.05 -39.21
CA GLU A 38 -44.10 17.11 -39.84
C GLU A 38 -43.40 15.80 -40.23
N LEU A 39 -42.17 15.87 -40.78
CA LEU A 39 -41.42 14.67 -41.12
C LEU A 39 -40.97 13.89 -39.87
N PHE A 40 -40.57 14.58 -38.79
CA PHE A 40 -40.22 13.94 -37.52
C PHE A 40 -41.39 13.12 -36.96
N GLU A 41 -42.60 13.69 -36.97
CA GLU A 41 -43.83 13.06 -36.51
C GLU A 41 -44.22 11.88 -37.43
N SER A 42 -44.19 12.08 -38.75
CA SER A 42 -44.58 11.03 -39.71
C SER A 42 -43.68 9.79 -39.72
N LEU A 43 -42.42 9.95 -39.32
CA LEU A 43 -41.44 8.87 -39.25
C LEU A 43 -41.34 8.25 -37.85
N ASP A 44 -42.12 8.74 -36.87
CA ASP A 44 -42.06 8.29 -35.48
C ASP A 44 -40.64 8.32 -34.88
N VAL A 45 -39.85 9.33 -35.24
CA VAL A 45 -38.42 9.41 -34.87
C VAL A 45 -38.22 9.38 -33.35
N GLY A 46 -39.12 10.03 -32.61
CA GLY A 46 -39.08 10.14 -31.15
C GLY A 46 -39.54 8.91 -30.36
N VAL A 47 -39.95 7.81 -31.02
CA VAL A 47 -40.39 6.59 -30.33
C VAL A 47 -39.19 5.75 -29.85
N VAL A 48 -38.06 5.85 -30.57
CA VAL A 48 -36.83 5.13 -30.21
C VAL A 48 -36.09 5.93 -29.14
N GLY A 49 -36.13 5.48 -27.88
CA GLY A 49 -35.38 6.10 -26.79
C GLY A 49 -33.86 5.86 -26.93
N SER A 50 -33.35 4.80 -26.32
CA SER A 50 -31.92 4.45 -26.41
C SER A 50 -31.56 4.04 -27.85
N GLY A 51 -30.58 4.72 -28.45
CA GLY A 51 -30.11 4.42 -29.81
C GLY A 51 -30.85 5.18 -30.92
N ILE A 52 -31.61 6.23 -30.60
CA ILE A 52 -32.31 7.07 -31.60
C ILE A 52 -31.43 7.44 -32.79
N PHE A 53 -30.17 7.83 -32.56
CA PHE A 53 -29.23 8.28 -33.58
C PHE A 53 -28.83 7.18 -34.58
N GLN A 54 -29.03 5.91 -34.22
CA GLN A 54 -28.77 4.77 -35.09
C GLN A 54 -30.03 4.32 -35.85
N SER A 55 -31.21 4.80 -35.43
CA SER A 55 -32.47 4.37 -36.02
C SER A 55 -32.62 4.84 -37.46
N THR A 56 -33.18 3.99 -38.32
CA THR A 56 -33.49 4.34 -39.71
C THR A 56 -34.40 5.58 -39.84
N PRO A 57 -35.44 5.75 -38.99
CA PRO A 57 -36.23 6.98 -38.95
C PRO A 57 -35.38 8.22 -38.72
N TYR A 58 -34.52 8.22 -37.69
CA TYR A 58 -33.66 9.36 -37.38
C TYR A 58 -32.70 9.69 -38.54
N GLN A 59 -32.04 8.68 -39.11
CA GLN A 59 -31.09 8.90 -40.21
C GLN A 59 -31.79 9.46 -41.46
N THR A 60 -33.02 9.02 -41.72
CA THR A 60 -33.84 9.54 -42.83
C THR A 60 -34.21 10.99 -42.58
N TRP A 61 -34.65 11.31 -41.37
CA TRP A 61 -34.99 12.66 -40.95
C TRP A 61 -33.77 13.60 -40.96
N ALA A 62 -32.63 13.19 -40.40
CA ALA A 62 -31.39 13.97 -40.38
C ALA A 62 -30.86 14.30 -41.79
N LYS A 63 -30.97 13.35 -42.74
CA LYS A 63 -30.64 13.58 -44.17
C LYS A 63 -31.55 14.62 -44.79
N PHE A 64 -32.85 14.59 -44.49
CA PHE A 64 -33.80 15.59 -44.95
C PHE A 64 -33.44 16.99 -44.42
N VAL A 65 -33.19 17.11 -43.11
CA VAL A 65 -32.78 18.39 -42.50
C VAL A 65 -31.49 18.92 -43.14
N THR A 66 -30.49 18.05 -43.32
CA THR A 66 -29.22 18.43 -43.97
C THR A 66 -29.44 18.98 -45.39
N LYS A 67 -30.40 18.42 -46.14
CA LYS A 67 -30.76 18.88 -47.49
C LYS A 67 -31.47 20.24 -47.46
N VAL A 68 -32.46 20.41 -46.58
CA VAL A 68 -33.26 21.64 -46.48
C VAL A 68 -32.43 22.81 -45.94
N TYR A 69 -31.55 22.54 -44.98
CA TYR A 69 -30.69 23.55 -44.33
C TYR A 69 -29.28 23.61 -44.92
N LYS A 70 -29.07 23.15 -46.16
CA LYS A 70 -27.73 23.07 -46.81
C LYS A 70 -26.93 24.39 -46.77
N LYS A 71 -27.61 25.54 -46.77
CA LYS A 71 -26.99 26.88 -46.73
C LYS A 71 -26.70 27.40 -45.30
N ASN A 72 -27.26 26.78 -44.28
CA ASN A 72 -27.08 27.13 -42.86
C ASN A 72 -27.21 25.86 -41.98
N PRO A 73 -26.20 24.96 -41.99
CA PRO A 73 -26.25 23.69 -41.27
C PRO A 73 -26.51 23.84 -39.77
N GLU A 74 -26.00 24.91 -39.15
CA GLU A 74 -26.19 25.20 -37.73
C GLU A 74 -27.67 25.45 -37.39
N ALA A 75 -28.41 26.14 -38.26
CA ALA A 75 -29.85 26.32 -38.09
C ALA A 75 -30.63 25.01 -38.23
N GLY A 76 -30.17 24.09 -39.11
CA GLY A 76 -30.75 22.76 -39.21
C GLY A 76 -30.58 21.94 -37.93
N GLN A 77 -29.38 21.97 -37.33
CA GLN A 77 -29.10 21.30 -36.07
C GLN A 77 -29.88 21.90 -34.90
N ALA A 78 -30.00 23.23 -34.84
CA ALA A 78 -30.83 23.91 -33.85
C ALA A 78 -32.32 23.55 -33.99
N ALA A 79 -32.82 23.41 -35.22
CA ALA A 79 -34.20 22.96 -35.48
C ALA A 79 -34.42 21.52 -35.01
N MET A 80 -33.48 20.61 -35.32
CA MET A 80 -33.53 19.22 -34.83
C MET A 80 -33.51 19.16 -33.30
N PHE A 81 -32.62 19.92 -32.66
CA PHE A 81 -32.54 19.99 -31.20
C PHE A 81 -33.86 20.50 -30.59
N SER A 82 -34.44 21.57 -31.15
CA SER A 82 -35.71 22.12 -30.66
C SER A 82 -36.81 21.07 -30.71
N ILE A 83 -36.95 20.34 -31.83
CA ILE A 83 -37.99 19.31 -32.00
C ILE A 83 -37.77 18.15 -31.01
N LEU A 84 -36.52 17.68 -30.86
CA LEU A 84 -36.19 16.63 -29.89
C LEU A 84 -36.45 17.06 -28.45
N ARG A 85 -36.09 18.30 -28.09
CA ARG A 85 -36.33 18.86 -26.75
C ARG A 85 -37.83 19.02 -26.48
N ASP A 86 -38.60 19.50 -27.45
CA ASP A 86 -40.04 19.67 -27.30
C ASP A 86 -40.76 18.32 -27.17
N HIS A 87 -40.23 17.25 -27.78
CA HIS A 87 -40.73 15.88 -27.66
C HIS A 87 -40.36 15.20 -26.33
N TYR A 88 -39.08 15.25 -25.94
CA TYR A 88 -38.56 14.50 -24.79
C TYR A 88 -38.56 15.30 -23.47
N GLY A 89 -38.51 16.63 -23.53
CA GLY A 89 -38.14 17.49 -22.40
C GLY A 89 -36.62 17.51 -22.16
N ASP A 90 -36.15 18.46 -21.35
CA ASP A 90 -34.71 18.69 -21.13
C ASP A 90 -33.98 17.53 -20.44
N GLU A 91 -34.55 16.96 -19.38
CA GLU A 91 -33.91 15.88 -18.60
C GLU A 91 -33.87 14.55 -19.35
N PRO A 92 -34.98 14.02 -19.91
CA PRO A 92 -34.92 12.80 -20.70
C PRO A 92 -34.02 12.93 -21.93
N LEU A 93 -34.01 14.10 -22.59
CA LEU A 93 -33.08 14.35 -23.69
C LEU A 93 -31.62 14.36 -23.22
N ALA A 94 -31.31 15.03 -22.11
CA ALA A 94 -29.96 15.03 -21.56
C ALA A 94 -29.49 13.60 -21.24
N LYS A 95 -30.38 12.74 -20.72
CA LYS A 95 -30.06 11.35 -20.39
C LYS A 95 -29.76 10.53 -21.64
N LEU A 96 -30.60 10.67 -22.67
CA LEU A 96 -30.39 10.06 -23.97
C LEU A 96 -29.04 10.48 -24.57
N LEU A 97 -28.70 11.77 -24.51
CA LEU A 97 -27.42 12.30 -25.01
C LEU A 97 -26.23 11.75 -24.21
N ALA A 98 -26.34 11.69 -22.88
CA ALA A 98 -25.29 11.14 -22.03
C ALA A 98 -25.01 9.66 -22.32
N GLU A 99 -26.05 8.86 -22.59
CA GLU A 99 -25.93 7.46 -23.01
C GLU A 99 -25.31 7.37 -24.42
N ALA A 100 -25.79 8.16 -25.38
CA ALA A 100 -25.30 8.15 -26.75
C ALA A 100 -23.83 8.59 -26.88
N ARG A 101 -23.31 9.42 -25.97
CA ARG A 101 -21.88 9.79 -25.91
C ARG A 101 -20.95 8.62 -25.66
N ARG A 102 -21.45 7.51 -25.08
CA ARG A 102 -20.66 6.31 -24.80
C ARG A 102 -20.53 5.39 -26.01
N GLY A 103 -21.40 5.54 -27.02
CA GLY A 103 -21.38 4.74 -28.24
C GLY A 103 -20.43 5.30 -29.30
N TRP A 104 -19.57 4.45 -29.89
CA TRP A 104 -18.56 4.87 -30.87
C TRP A 104 -19.18 5.56 -32.11
N GLY A 105 -20.31 5.05 -32.61
CA GLY A 105 -21.00 5.59 -33.78
C GLY A 105 -21.93 6.78 -33.51
N THR A 106 -22.20 7.11 -32.24
CA THR A 106 -23.17 8.14 -31.84
C THR A 106 -22.54 9.30 -31.05
N ALA A 107 -21.28 9.17 -30.64
CA ALA A 107 -20.64 10.12 -29.74
C ALA A 107 -20.47 11.52 -30.33
N THR A 108 -20.16 11.64 -31.63
CA THR A 108 -19.97 12.93 -32.29
C THR A 108 -21.28 13.73 -32.30
N GLU A 109 -22.36 13.08 -32.70
CA GLU A 109 -23.69 13.69 -32.77
C GLU A 109 -24.22 14.03 -31.37
N ALA A 110 -24.07 13.11 -30.41
CA ALA A 110 -24.45 13.38 -29.02
C ALA A 110 -23.68 14.55 -28.39
N LYS A 111 -22.38 14.71 -28.72
CA LYS A 111 -21.57 15.87 -28.28
C LYS A 111 -22.07 17.18 -28.87
N GLN A 112 -22.46 17.15 -30.14
CA GLN A 112 -23.01 18.30 -30.83
C GLN A 112 -24.35 18.73 -30.22
N PHE A 113 -25.28 17.80 -30.04
CA PHE A 113 -26.57 18.09 -29.41
C PHE A 113 -26.43 18.50 -27.95
N GLU A 114 -25.51 17.91 -27.18
CA GLU A 114 -25.21 18.39 -25.82
C GLU A 114 -24.74 19.85 -25.87
N SER A 115 -23.82 20.21 -26.78
CA SER A 115 -23.37 21.60 -26.88
C SER A 115 -24.54 22.57 -27.12
N ILE A 116 -25.45 22.22 -28.04
CA ILE A 116 -26.65 23.02 -28.34
C ILE A 116 -27.57 23.08 -27.11
N GLN A 117 -27.73 21.98 -26.37
CA GLN A 117 -28.49 21.95 -25.12
C GLN A 117 -27.92 22.93 -24.09
N LEU A 118 -26.60 22.90 -23.88
CA LEU A 118 -25.95 23.83 -22.97
C LEU A 118 -26.06 25.29 -23.45
N ASP A 119 -25.99 25.55 -24.76
CA ASP A 119 -26.22 26.89 -25.34
C ASP A 119 -27.66 27.35 -25.11
N ASN A 120 -28.62 26.43 -25.23
CA ASN A 120 -30.03 26.71 -25.00
C ASN A 120 -30.27 27.11 -23.54
N TRP A 121 -29.74 26.36 -22.58
CA TRP A 121 -29.86 26.70 -21.16
C TRP A 121 -29.19 28.04 -20.84
N LEU A 122 -28.00 28.31 -21.39
CA LEU A 122 -27.32 29.58 -21.22
C LEU A 122 -28.10 30.75 -21.83
N ALA A 123 -28.70 30.58 -23.00
CA ALA A 123 -29.50 31.60 -23.68
C ALA A 123 -30.81 31.94 -22.92
N HIS A 124 -31.33 31.00 -22.14
CA HIS A 124 -32.48 31.21 -21.24
C HIS A 124 -32.04 31.61 -19.83
N GLU A 125 -30.78 32.03 -19.66
CA GLU A 125 -30.23 32.53 -18.40
C GLU A 125 -30.40 31.56 -17.21
N LYS A 126 -30.46 30.25 -17.48
CA LYS A 126 -30.55 29.25 -16.41
C LYS A 126 -29.32 29.32 -15.52
N THR A 127 -29.53 29.31 -14.22
CA THR A 127 -28.47 29.21 -13.23
C THR A 127 -27.95 27.77 -13.13
N SER A 128 -26.79 27.61 -12.49
CA SER A 128 -26.27 26.27 -12.19
C SER A 128 -27.26 25.44 -11.37
N ASP A 129 -27.90 26.03 -10.38
CA ASP A 129 -28.84 25.36 -9.47
C ASP A 129 -30.13 24.92 -10.19
N GLU A 130 -30.63 25.76 -11.10
CA GLU A 130 -31.76 25.40 -11.94
C GLU A 130 -31.42 24.23 -12.87
N VAL A 131 -30.22 24.20 -13.48
CA VAL A 131 -29.81 23.07 -14.32
C VAL A 131 -29.54 21.82 -13.49
N PHE A 132 -28.97 21.95 -12.29
CA PHE A 132 -28.77 20.83 -11.37
C PHE A 132 -30.11 20.16 -11.01
N SER A 133 -31.11 20.99 -10.66
CA SER A 133 -32.47 20.54 -10.34
C SER A 133 -33.21 20.00 -11.57
N LEU A 134 -33.05 20.66 -12.72
CA LEU A 134 -33.63 20.23 -14.00
C LEU A 134 -33.15 18.82 -14.37
N LEU A 135 -31.86 18.54 -14.15
CA LEU A 135 -31.27 17.21 -14.39
C LEU A 135 -31.59 16.19 -13.29
N LYS A 136 -32.45 16.56 -12.32
CA LYS A 136 -32.79 15.77 -11.14
C LYS A 136 -31.55 15.24 -10.41
N LEU A 137 -30.50 16.05 -10.38
CA LEU A 137 -29.34 15.76 -9.54
C LEU A 137 -29.73 16.13 -8.11
N ASN A 138 -29.60 15.18 -7.20
CA ASN A 138 -29.92 15.38 -5.80
C ASN A 138 -28.74 14.96 -4.92
N VAL A 139 -28.28 15.86 -4.06
CA VAL A 139 -27.22 15.58 -3.08
C VAL A 139 -27.68 14.62 -1.99
N ASP A 140 -29.00 14.50 -1.78
CA ASP A 140 -29.60 13.58 -0.82
C ASP A 140 -29.63 12.12 -1.29
N GLU A 141 -29.41 11.87 -2.58
CA GLU A 141 -29.34 10.53 -3.14
C GLU A 141 -27.91 9.97 -3.06
N ASP A 142 -27.79 8.74 -2.54
CA ASP A 142 -26.49 8.07 -2.32
C ASP A 142 -25.70 7.81 -3.62
N ASP A 143 -26.36 7.92 -4.78
CA ASP A 143 -25.80 7.62 -6.10
C ASP A 143 -25.51 8.87 -6.95
N LEU A 144 -25.49 10.09 -6.38
CA LEU A 144 -25.18 11.33 -7.14
C LEU A 144 -23.89 11.20 -7.97
N LEU A 145 -22.81 10.67 -7.39
CA LEU A 145 -21.52 10.50 -8.09
C LEU A 145 -21.57 9.45 -9.20
N LYS A 146 -22.57 8.55 -9.18
CA LYS A 146 -22.83 7.56 -10.25
C LYS A 146 -23.77 8.09 -11.32
N ASN A 147 -24.49 9.18 -11.05
CA ASN A 147 -25.48 9.71 -11.97
C ASN A 147 -24.80 10.18 -13.28
N PRO A 148 -25.16 9.62 -14.45
CA PRO A 148 -24.52 9.96 -15.72
C PRO A 148 -24.70 11.44 -16.11
N LEU A 149 -25.79 12.08 -15.66
CA LEU A 149 -26.10 13.48 -15.94
C LEU A 149 -25.21 14.46 -15.17
N LEU A 150 -24.48 14.00 -14.15
CA LEU A 150 -23.54 14.84 -13.41
C LEU A 150 -22.47 15.42 -14.36
N SER A 151 -22.03 14.64 -15.34
CA SER A 151 -21.06 15.10 -16.34
C SER A 151 -21.59 16.21 -17.26
N THR A 152 -22.89 16.18 -17.54
CA THR A 152 -23.60 17.22 -18.33
C THR A 152 -23.70 18.51 -17.51
N TRP A 153 -24.08 18.43 -16.24
CA TRP A 153 -24.08 19.59 -15.34
C TRP A 153 -22.68 20.19 -15.18
N MET A 154 -21.64 19.37 -14.98
CA MET A 154 -20.25 19.86 -14.91
C MET A 154 -19.77 20.50 -16.22
N SER A 155 -20.30 20.07 -17.36
CA SER A 155 -20.03 20.72 -18.66
C SER A 155 -20.74 22.06 -18.76
N TYR A 156 -21.94 22.18 -18.19
CA TYR A 156 -22.66 23.44 -18.06
C TYR A 156 -21.94 24.45 -17.15
N GLU A 157 -21.41 23.99 -16.01
CA GLU A 157 -20.55 24.80 -15.12
C GLU A 157 -19.39 25.45 -15.88
N LYS A 158 -18.67 24.69 -16.71
CA LYS A 158 -17.60 25.26 -17.56
C LYS A 158 -18.14 26.33 -18.50
N LYS A 159 -19.35 26.14 -19.03
CA LYS A 159 -19.98 27.06 -19.97
C LYS A 159 -20.44 28.35 -19.30
N LEU A 160 -20.83 28.29 -18.03
CA LEU A 160 -21.08 29.46 -17.18
C LEU A 160 -19.80 30.22 -16.81
N GLY A 161 -18.62 29.67 -17.12
CA GLY A 161 -17.32 30.28 -16.83
C GLY A 161 -16.69 29.81 -15.53
N THR A 162 -17.20 28.74 -14.90
CA THR A 162 -16.59 28.16 -13.70
C THR A 162 -15.23 27.54 -14.04
N GLU A 163 -14.17 28.07 -13.43
CA GLU A 163 -12.79 27.62 -13.66
C GLU A 163 -12.59 26.15 -13.29
N ASN A 164 -13.20 25.69 -12.18
CA ASN A 164 -13.10 24.32 -11.70
C ASN A 164 -14.47 23.73 -11.36
N PRO A 165 -15.11 22.98 -12.28
CA PRO A 165 -16.38 22.31 -12.02
C PRO A 165 -16.34 21.29 -10.88
N ASN A 166 -15.17 20.71 -10.56
CA ASN A 166 -15.05 19.82 -9.41
C ASN A 166 -15.14 20.60 -8.09
N HIS A 167 -14.73 21.87 -8.10
CA HIS A 167 -14.93 22.75 -6.95
C HIS A 167 -16.40 23.15 -6.82
N ALA A 168 -17.12 23.40 -7.93
CA ALA A 168 -18.57 23.59 -7.88
C ALA A 168 -19.29 22.35 -7.33
N LEU A 169 -18.95 21.16 -7.82
CA LEU A 169 -19.48 19.89 -7.29
C LEU A 169 -19.18 19.72 -5.80
N LEU A 170 -17.96 20.10 -5.38
CA LEU A 170 -17.60 20.09 -3.98
C LEU A 170 -18.51 20.99 -3.13
N LEU A 171 -18.78 22.21 -3.59
CA LEU A 171 -19.68 23.12 -2.90
C LEU A 171 -21.09 22.54 -2.78
N LYS A 172 -21.59 21.88 -3.83
CA LYS A 172 -22.87 21.15 -3.79
C LYS A 172 -22.88 20.05 -2.74
N LEU A 173 -21.86 19.19 -2.72
CA LEU A 173 -21.78 18.12 -1.72
C LEU A 173 -21.72 18.66 -0.29
N ARG A 174 -21.11 19.82 -0.07
CA ARG A 174 -21.03 20.48 1.25
C ARG A 174 -22.35 21.11 1.72
N GLU A 175 -23.35 21.22 0.86
CA GLU A 175 -24.71 21.62 1.29
C GLU A 175 -25.34 20.55 2.20
N ARG A 176 -24.94 19.28 2.05
CA ARG A 176 -25.44 18.13 2.83
C ARG A 176 -24.41 17.57 3.80
N TYR A 177 -23.18 17.40 3.34
CA TYR A 177 -22.13 16.71 4.08
C TYR A 177 -21.12 17.70 4.66
N ASP A 178 -20.81 17.54 5.95
CA ASP A 178 -19.63 18.22 6.47
C ASP A 178 -18.33 17.59 5.97
N ASP A 179 -17.19 18.23 6.29
CA ASP A 179 -15.87 17.79 5.83
C ASP A 179 -15.55 16.33 6.21
N ALA A 180 -15.97 15.88 7.40
CA ALA A 180 -15.67 14.53 7.89
C ALA A 180 -16.49 13.47 7.16
N ASP A 181 -17.79 13.70 7.00
CA ASP A 181 -18.69 12.75 6.37
C ASP A 181 -18.47 12.72 4.84
N LEU A 182 -18.18 13.88 4.24
CA LEU A 182 -17.74 13.95 2.84
C LEU A 182 -16.42 13.21 2.61
N ALA A 183 -15.44 13.35 3.51
CA ALA A 183 -14.18 12.62 3.41
C ALA A 183 -14.38 11.09 3.41
N LYS A 184 -15.23 10.57 4.30
CA LYS A 184 -15.58 9.15 4.34
C LYS A 184 -16.28 8.69 3.07
N MET A 185 -17.26 9.46 2.58
CA MET A 185 -17.95 9.22 1.32
C MET A 185 -16.97 9.14 0.15
N LEU A 186 -16.04 10.09 0.04
CA LEU A 186 -15.04 10.12 -1.04
C LEU A 186 -14.07 8.93 -0.98
N VAL A 187 -13.67 8.50 0.22
CA VAL A 187 -12.85 7.30 0.38
C VAL A 187 -13.59 6.05 -0.11
N ALA A 188 -14.88 5.91 0.24
CA ALA A 188 -15.71 4.82 -0.26
C ALA A 188 -15.87 4.87 -1.79
N ALA A 189 -16.23 6.04 -2.34
CA ALA A 189 -16.42 6.26 -3.77
C ALA A 189 -15.14 6.04 -4.59
N LYS A 190 -13.94 6.20 -4.00
CA LYS A 190 -12.66 5.90 -4.68
C LYS A 190 -12.37 4.40 -4.81
N ASN A 191 -13.05 3.55 -4.03
CA ASN A 191 -12.93 2.09 -4.14
C ASN A 191 -13.91 1.49 -5.17
N ASP A 192 -14.90 2.26 -5.63
CA ASP A 192 -15.79 1.87 -6.71
C ASP A 192 -15.24 2.38 -8.06
N ARG A 193 -15.08 1.48 -9.04
CA ARG A 193 -14.51 1.80 -10.36
C ARG A 193 -15.32 2.87 -11.10
N SER A 194 -16.64 2.91 -10.93
CA SER A 194 -17.53 3.85 -11.61
C SER A 194 -17.40 5.28 -11.10
N THR A 195 -17.10 5.46 -9.81
CA THR A 195 -16.98 6.78 -9.16
C THR A 195 -15.55 7.21 -8.86
N GLN A 196 -14.57 6.34 -9.06
CA GLN A 196 -13.17 6.59 -8.67
C GLN A 196 -12.61 7.90 -9.21
N VAL A 197 -12.86 8.18 -10.50
CA VAL A 197 -12.33 9.38 -11.17
C VAL A 197 -12.94 10.64 -10.57
N ILE A 198 -14.28 10.71 -10.47
CA ILE A 198 -14.97 11.90 -9.96
C ILE A 198 -14.63 12.13 -8.48
N ALA A 199 -14.63 11.07 -7.66
CA ALA A 199 -14.28 11.18 -6.26
C ALA A 199 -12.82 11.63 -6.05
N THR A 200 -11.89 11.20 -6.91
CA THR A 200 -10.50 11.69 -6.88
C THR A 200 -10.40 13.17 -7.22
N HIS A 201 -11.19 13.66 -8.18
CA HIS A 201 -11.21 15.07 -8.54
C HIS A 201 -11.86 15.95 -7.47
N VAL A 202 -12.95 15.50 -6.85
CA VAL A 202 -13.58 16.21 -5.72
C VAL A 202 -12.65 16.22 -4.51
N GLU A 203 -11.99 15.10 -4.17
CA GLU A 203 -10.98 15.06 -3.11
C GLU A 203 -9.86 16.07 -3.38
N ARG A 204 -9.37 16.19 -4.62
CA ARG A 204 -8.37 17.21 -4.95
C ARG A 204 -8.89 18.63 -4.77
N ALA A 205 -10.10 18.93 -5.25
CA ALA A 205 -10.73 20.23 -5.07
C ALA A 205 -10.93 20.58 -3.58
N GLN A 206 -11.20 19.57 -2.74
CA GLN A 206 -11.31 19.70 -1.29
C GLN A 206 -9.97 20.11 -0.67
N LEU A 207 -8.87 19.43 -1.03
CA LEU A 207 -7.52 19.77 -0.55
C LEU A 207 -7.11 21.19 -0.98
N GLU A 208 -7.34 21.54 -2.24
CA GLU A 208 -7.07 22.89 -2.79
C GLU A 208 -7.90 23.96 -2.06
N SER A 209 -9.17 23.68 -1.77
CA SER A 209 -10.05 24.57 -1.00
C SER A 209 -9.49 24.85 0.40
N TRP A 210 -8.99 23.82 1.10
CA TRP A 210 -8.36 23.99 2.41
C TRP A 210 -7.03 24.77 2.33
N LEU A 211 -6.20 24.51 1.32
CA LEU A 211 -4.94 25.25 1.11
C LEU A 211 -5.19 26.73 0.81
N ASN A 212 -6.12 27.03 -0.11
CA ASN A 212 -6.48 28.40 -0.47
C ASN A 212 -7.13 29.14 0.72
N GLY A 213 -7.90 28.42 1.54
CA GLY A 213 -8.44 28.90 2.80
C GLY A 213 -7.41 29.00 3.94
N LYS A 214 -6.13 28.72 3.68
CA LYS A 214 -5.00 28.75 4.63
C LYS A 214 -5.26 27.92 5.90
N LYS A 215 -5.98 26.79 5.76
CA LYS A 215 -6.25 25.89 6.89
C LYS A 215 -4.96 25.23 7.35
N THR A 216 -4.73 25.22 8.66
CA THR A 216 -3.59 24.48 9.22
C THR A 216 -3.86 22.98 9.18
N THR A 217 -2.81 22.17 9.34
CA THR A 217 -2.96 20.70 9.48
C THR A 217 -3.77 20.34 10.73
N GLU A 218 -3.78 21.18 11.77
CA GLU A 218 -4.64 21.03 12.95
C GLU A 218 -6.10 21.34 12.65
N ASP A 219 -6.38 22.41 11.90
CA ASP A 219 -7.75 22.74 11.51
C ASP A 219 -8.38 21.61 10.72
N VAL A 220 -7.66 21.07 9.72
CA VAL A 220 -8.16 19.95 8.90
C VAL A 220 -8.30 18.68 9.75
N PHE A 221 -7.43 18.45 10.75
CA PHE A 221 -7.58 17.32 11.67
C PHE A 221 -8.91 17.38 12.44
N LYS A 222 -9.30 18.58 12.91
CA LYS A 222 -10.57 18.81 13.60
C LYS A 222 -11.78 18.79 12.66
N LEU A 223 -11.67 19.39 11.47
CA LEU A 223 -12.74 19.36 10.46
C LEU A 223 -13.10 17.92 10.07
N LEU A 224 -12.10 17.04 10.04
CA LEU A 224 -12.27 15.61 9.77
C LEU A 224 -12.66 14.79 11.01
N ARG A 225 -12.95 15.46 12.14
CA ARG A 225 -13.32 14.85 13.42
C ARG A 225 -12.31 13.79 13.91
N LEU A 226 -11.04 13.90 13.53
CA LEU A 226 -10.01 12.94 13.94
C LEU A 226 -9.57 13.13 15.40
N ASN A 227 -9.90 14.28 16.00
CA ASN A 227 -9.62 14.58 17.40
C ASN A 227 -10.55 13.84 18.38
N THR A 228 -11.71 13.37 17.92
CA THR A 228 -12.69 12.63 18.74
C THR A 228 -12.34 11.16 18.88
N ASP A 229 -11.65 10.58 17.90
CA ASP A 229 -11.24 9.18 17.95
C ASP A 229 -10.05 8.96 18.90
N THR A 230 -9.97 7.75 19.45
CA THR A 230 -8.91 7.31 20.36
C THR A 230 -8.36 5.94 19.98
N GLY A 231 -7.14 5.64 20.41
CA GLY A 231 -6.45 4.38 20.19
C GLY A 231 -6.43 3.99 18.72
N VAL A 232 -6.82 2.74 18.48
CA VAL A 232 -6.87 2.15 17.13
C VAL A 232 -7.98 2.75 16.26
N ASP A 233 -9.04 3.32 16.85
CA ASP A 233 -10.18 3.84 16.09
C ASP A 233 -9.79 5.03 15.20
N LEU A 234 -8.86 5.87 15.68
CA LEU A 234 -8.26 6.93 14.86
C LEU A 234 -7.58 6.35 13.61
N LEU A 235 -6.87 5.24 13.75
CA LEU A 235 -6.14 4.59 12.65
C LEU A 235 -7.08 3.87 11.68
N LYS A 236 -8.29 3.51 12.13
CA LYS A 236 -9.38 2.95 11.32
C LYS A 236 -10.20 4.00 10.60
N ASN A 237 -10.22 5.24 11.09
CA ASN A 237 -11.03 6.30 10.50
C ASN A 237 -10.62 6.57 9.04
N PRO A 238 -11.51 6.36 8.06
CA PRO A 238 -11.20 6.57 6.64
C PRO A 238 -10.72 7.99 6.33
N ALA A 239 -11.21 9.00 7.06
CA ALA A 239 -10.84 10.39 6.87
C ALA A 239 -9.36 10.66 7.21
N LEU A 240 -8.70 9.81 8.01
CA LEU A 240 -7.28 9.93 8.32
C LEU A 240 -6.44 9.92 7.04
N LYS A 241 -6.80 9.10 6.04
CA LYS A 241 -6.06 9.04 4.77
C LYS A 241 -6.11 10.37 4.00
N ILE A 242 -7.24 11.07 4.07
CA ILE A 242 -7.40 12.40 3.45
C ILE A 242 -6.60 13.44 4.22
N TRP A 243 -6.62 13.41 5.56
CA TRP A 243 -5.77 14.27 6.37
C TRP A 243 -4.28 14.06 6.07
N MET A 244 -3.81 12.81 6.00
CA MET A 244 -2.41 12.51 5.67
C MET A 244 -2.02 13.02 4.28
N LYS A 245 -2.93 12.92 3.29
CA LYS A 245 -2.73 13.49 1.95
C LYS A 245 -2.65 15.02 1.99
N TYR A 246 -3.50 15.67 2.79
CA TYR A 246 -3.44 17.12 3.00
C TYR A 246 -2.11 17.55 3.60
N VAL A 247 -1.65 16.88 4.66
CA VAL A 247 -0.35 17.16 5.29
C VAL A 247 0.79 17.03 4.28
N ALA A 248 0.80 15.94 3.49
CA ALA A 248 1.81 15.74 2.45
C ALA A 248 1.77 16.83 1.37
N THR A 249 0.58 17.28 0.96
CA THR A 249 0.40 18.35 -0.04
C THR A 249 0.87 19.71 0.52
N SER A 250 0.79 19.91 1.83
CA SER A 250 1.35 21.07 2.51
C SER A 250 2.89 21.02 2.69
N GLY A 251 3.56 19.99 2.17
CA GLY A 251 5.02 19.83 2.26
C GLY A 251 5.53 19.26 3.58
N GLN A 252 4.65 18.75 4.44
CA GLN A 252 4.99 18.22 5.76
C GLN A 252 4.96 16.68 5.79
N ASN A 253 5.64 16.07 6.75
CA ASN A 253 5.61 14.63 6.95
C ASN A 253 4.39 14.20 7.78
N ALA A 254 3.41 13.58 7.12
CA ALA A 254 2.16 13.13 7.73
C ALA A 254 2.36 12.12 8.87
N TYR A 255 3.28 11.16 8.71
CA TYR A 255 3.55 10.15 9.75
C TYR A 255 4.21 10.79 10.98
N GLN A 256 5.13 11.74 10.78
CA GLN A 256 5.75 12.47 11.90
C GLN A 256 4.72 13.31 12.66
N LEU A 257 3.85 14.05 11.97
CA LEU A 257 2.80 14.83 12.64
C LEU A 257 1.78 13.93 13.35
N LEU A 258 1.42 12.79 12.76
CA LEU A 258 0.52 11.82 13.38
C LEU A 258 1.13 11.25 14.66
N LEU A 259 2.42 10.88 14.63
CA LEU A 259 3.16 10.43 15.80
C LEU A 259 3.14 11.47 16.93
N LEU A 260 3.43 12.74 16.61
CA LEU A 260 3.39 13.83 17.60
C LEU A 260 1.99 13.96 18.22
N LYS A 261 0.93 13.88 17.43
CA LYS A 261 -0.46 13.91 17.92
C LYS A 261 -0.80 12.71 18.81
N LEU A 262 -0.33 11.51 18.46
CA LEU A 262 -0.59 10.32 19.27
C LEU A 262 0.15 10.38 20.62
N ARG A 263 1.37 10.90 20.65
CA ARG A 263 2.17 11.03 21.87
C ARG A 263 1.65 12.06 22.88
N THR A 264 0.77 12.96 22.48
CA THR A 264 0.09 13.83 23.48
C THR A 264 -0.96 13.07 24.29
N LYS A 265 -1.41 11.90 23.80
CA LYS A 265 -2.47 11.08 24.42
C LYS A 265 -1.95 9.75 24.98
N TYR A 266 -0.88 9.19 24.41
CA TYR A 266 -0.40 7.85 24.75
C TYR A 266 1.08 7.88 25.13
N SER A 267 1.45 7.11 26.16
CA SER A 267 2.85 6.77 26.39
C SER A 267 3.40 5.93 25.23
N ASP A 268 4.73 5.86 25.07
CA ASP A 268 5.35 5.03 24.04
C ASP A 268 5.00 3.54 24.18
N GLU A 269 4.83 3.02 25.41
CA GLU A 269 4.32 1.66 25.65
C GLU A 269 2.89 1.49 25.10
N GLN A 270 1.98 2.41 25.45
CA GLN A 270 0.60 2.35 24.99
C GLN A 270 0.53 2.48 23.46
N LEU A 271 1.33 3.38 22.90
CA LEU A 271 1.41 3.58 21.46
C LEU A 271 1.94 2.34 20.76
N ALA A 272 3.01 1.71 21.26
CA ALA A 272 3.52 0.46 20.69
C ALA A 272 2.44 -0.65 20.68
N LYS A 273 1.65 -0.76 21.76
CA LYS A 273 0.52 -1.71 21.83
C LYS A 273 -0.59 -1.38 20.82
N ILE A 274 -0.93 -0.10 20.67
CA ILE A 274 -1.90 0.36 19.67
C ILE A 274 -1.41 0.03 18.25
N LEU A 275 -0.13 0.25 17.96
CA LEU A 275 0.47 -0.03 16.65
C LEU A 275 0.53 -1.53 16.35
N ASP A 276 0.87 -2.38 17.32
CA ASP A 276 0.84 -3.84 17.13
C ASP A 276 -0.58 -4.33 16.77
N VAL A 277 -1.61 -3.86 17.50
CA VAL A 277 -3.01 -4.18 17.18
C VAL A 277 -3.38 -3.65 15.80
N ALA A 278 -3.01 -2.41 15.48
CA ALA A 278 -3.31 -1.78 14.20
C ALA A 278 -2.65 -2.50 13.02
N ALA A 279 -1.42 -3.00 13.18
CA ALA A 279 -0.68 -3.71 12.14
C ALA A 279 -1.34 -5.03 11.72
N ARG A 280 -2.17 -5.60 12.59
CA ARG A 280 -2.89 -6.87 12.38
C ARG A 280 -4.34 -6.68 11.92
N ASP A 281 -4.84 -5.45 11.91
CA ASP A 281 -6.24 -5.14 11.61
C ASP A 281 -6.44 -4.69 10.16
N SER A 282 -7.15 -5.48 9.37
CA SER A 282 -7.43 -5.20 7.95
C SER A 282 -8.28 -3.95 7.71
N ASN A 283 -8.92 -3.41 8.75
CA ASN A 283 -9.69 -2.17 8.66
C ASN A 283 -8.81 -0.92 8.77
N VAL A 284 -7.57 -1.04 9.24
CA VAL A 284 -6.61 0.06 9.27
C VAL A 284 -6.15 0.34 7.83
N ARG A 285 -6.35 1.58 7.38
CA ARG A 285 -6.14 1.97 5.96
C ARG A 285 -4.84 2.73 5.70
N ILE A 286 -3.98 2.85 6.72
CA ILE A 286 -2.66 3.48 6.63
C ILE A 286 -1.55 2.42 6.68
N GLU A 287 -0.34 2.78 6.26
CA GLU A 287 0.81 1.88 6.38
C GLU A 287 1.41 2.00 7.79
N VAL A 288 0.96 1.14 8.72
CA VAL A 288 1.36 1.20 10.14
C VAL A 288 2.88 1.15 10.32
N TRP A 289 3.59 0.35 9.52
CA TRP A 289 5.05 0.25 9.55
C TRP A 289 5.78 1.58 9.29
N LYS A 290 5.16 2.53 8.56
CA LYS A 290 5.72 3.88 8.37
C LYS A 290 5.57 4.74 9.62
N LEU A 291 4.49 4.55 10.38
CA LEU A 291 4.28 5.21 11.67
C LEU A 291 5.25 4.65 12.73
N GLU A 292 5.43 3.33 12.78
CA GLU A 292 6.48 2.69 13.60
C GLU A 292 7.88 3.17 13.20
N GLY A 293 8.13 3.31 11.90
CA GLY A 293 9.37 3.86 11.38
C GLY A 293 9.63 5.30 11.83
N ALA A 294 8.59 6.14 11.86
CA ALA A 294 8.68 7.50 12.41
C ALA A 294 8.98 7.47 13.92
N GLN A 295 8.36 6.57 14.68
CA GLN A 295 8.63 6.41 16.11
C GLN A 295 10.09 6.01 16.36
N HIS A 296 10.61 5.04 15.60
CA HIS A 296 12.02 4.64 15.68
C HIS A 296 12.98 5.77 15.32
N ASN A 297 12.69 6.52 14.25
CA ASN A 297 13.54 7.64 13.82
C ASN A 297 13.58 8.75 14.86
N ASP A 298 12.46 9.01 15.52
CA ASP A 298 12.40 9.97 16.62
C ASP A 298 13.24 9.52 17.82
N TRP A 299 13.12 8.24 18.23
CA TRP A 299 13.97 7.68 19.28
C TRP A 299 15.46 7.72 18.92
N LEU A 300 15.82 7.50 17.64
CA LEU A 300 17.19 7.65 17.15
C LEU A 300 17.66 9.11 17.19
N GLY A 301 16.82 10.06 16.76
CA GLY A 301 17.11 11.50 16.81
C GLY A 301 17.31 12.01 18.25
N GLY A 302 16.55 11.45 19.19
CA GLY A 302 16.74 11.66 20.63
C GLY A 302 17.97 10.96 21.23
N ARG A 303 18.74 10.21 20.43
CA ARG A 303 19.88 9.39 20.86
C ARG A 303 19.53 8.42 21.98
N ALA A 304 18.31 7.88 21.96
CA ALA A 304 17.90 6.89 22.93
C ALA A 304 18.78 5.64 22.82
N SER A 305 19.03 5.01 23.96
CA SER A 305 19.74 3.74 24.03
C SER A 305 18.76 2.57 23.96
N ALA A 306 19.27 1.37 23.63
CA ALA A 306 18.48 0.15 23.72
C ALA A 306 17.87 -0.05 25.12
N ASP A 307 18.62 0.27 26.18
CA ASP A 307 18.15 0.17 27.58
C ASP A 307 17.03 1.16 27.90
N SER A 308 17.17 2.41 27.43
CA SER A 308 16.13 3.42 27.68
C SER A 308 14.84 3.10 26.95
N ILE A 309 14.89 2.58 25.72
CA ILE A 309 13.68 2.15 25.00
C ILE A 309 13.07 0.90 25.64
N PHE A 310 13.89 -0.05 26.11
CA PHE A 310 13.41 -1.22 26.86
C PHE A 310 12.61 -0.82 28.11
N LYS A 311 13.10 0.15 28.88
CA LYS A 311 12.38 0.74 30.03
C LYS A 311 11.14 1.52 29.62
N LEU A 312 11.25 2.33 28.56
CA LEU A 312 10.17 3.17 28.06
C LEU A 312 8.95 2.35 27.62
N LEU A 313 9.21 1.20 26.99
CA LEU A 313 8.21 0.19 26.61
C LEU A 313 7.80 -0.72 27.78
N LYS A 314 8.34 -0.50 28.98
CA LYS A 314 8.13 -1.30 30.20
C LYS A 314 8.41 -2.79 30.04
N LEU A 315 9.23 -3.18 29.07
CA LEU A 315 9.63 -4.59 28.85
C LEU A 315 10.44 -5.14 30.04
N ASN A 316 11.08 -4.28 30.82
CA ASN A 316 11.75 -4.64 32.06
C ASN A 316 10.81 -5.06 33.20
N LYS A 317 9.49 -4.92 33.02
CA LYS A 317 8.46 -5.32 34.00
C LYS A 317 7.66 -6.55 33.57
N GLU A 318 7.91 -7.10 32.39
CA GLU A 318 7.19 -8.25 31.83
C GLU A 318 7.60 -9.58 32.49
N GLY A 319 8.72 -9.61 33.22
CA GLY A 319 9.17 -10.81 33.91
C GLY A 319 9.43 -11.96 32.94
N GLU A 320 8.95 -13.16 33.31
CA GLU A 320 9.05 -14.37 32.47
C GLU A 320 8.27 -14.30 31.15
N GLU A 321 7.31 -13.38 31.06
CA GLU A 321 6.42 -13.25 29.92
C GLU A 321 6.98 -12.33 28.84
N LEU A 322 8.22 -11.83 28.99
CA LEU A 322 8.89 -10.92 28.05
C LEU A 322 8.80 -11.41 26.59
N PHE A 323 9.10 -12.69 26.34
CA PHE A 323 9.08 -13.27 24.99
C PHE A 323 7.67 -13.49 24.43
N LYS A 324 6.63 -13.32 25.25
CA LYS A 324 5.23 -13.31 24.81
C LYS A 324 4.69 -11.88 24.66
N SER A 325 5.47 -10.86 25.03
CA SER A 325 5.04 -9.47 24.92
C SER A 325 4.82 -9.09 23.45
N PRO A 326 3.65 -8.56 23.07
CA PRO A 326 3.35 -8.20 21.69
C PRO A 326 4.22 -7.06 21.15
N ILE A 327 4.87 -6.30 22.03
CA ILE A 327 5.71 -5.15 21.68
C ILE A 327 7.21 -5.42 21.83
N LEU A 328 7.60 -6.68 22.09
CA LEU A 328 9.03 -7.06 22.11
C LEU A 328 9.68 -6.79 20.75
N ASP A 329 8.99 -7.11 19.66
CA ASP A 329 9.49 -6.90 18.29
C ASP A 329 9.70 -5.41 17.97
N THR A 330 8.91 -4.50 18.56
CA THR A 330 9.14 -3.06 18.45
C THR A 330 10.54 -2.70 18.98
N TRP A 331 10.91 -3.25 20.14
CA TRP A 331 12.24 -3.02 20.70
C TRP A 331 13.35 -3.71 19.88
N VAL A 332 13.16 -4.97 19.49
CA VAL A 332 14.13 -5.72 18.67
C VAL A 332 14.43 -4.97 17.36
N ASN A 333 13.39 -4.51 16.66
CA ASN A 333 13.51 -3.73 15.43
C ASN A 333 14.22 -2.38 15.67
N TYR A 334 13.97 -1.73 16.80
CA TYR A 334 14.71 -0.53 17.18
C TYR A 334 16.21 -0.82 17.41
N VAL A 335 16.55 -1.90 18.11
CA VAL A 335 17.97 -2.27 18.33
C VAL A 335 18.67 -2.60 17.01
N ALA A 336 17.98 -3.28 16.08
CA ALA A 336 18.50 -3.51 14.73
C ALA A 336 18.84 -2.19 14.00
N ARG A 337 18.00 -1.16 14.16
CA ARG A 337 18.20 0.18 13.57
C ARG A 337 19.33 1.00 14.20
N LEU A 338 19.77 0.67 15.41
CA LEU A 338 20.96 1.31 16.01
C LEU A 338 22.25 1.01 15.22
N GLY A 339 22.21 0.06 14.26
CA GLY A 339 23.33 -0.23 13.37
C GLY A 339 24.56 -0.79 14.07
N LYS A 340 24.39 -1.35 15.29
CA LYS A 340 25.48 -1.96 16.04
C LYS A 340 25.87 -3.28 15.39
N LYS A 341 27.19 -3.50 15.22
CA LYS A 341 27.77 -4.70 14.60
C LYS A 341 27.30 -6.01 15.27
N ASN A 342 26.94 -5.97 16.56
CA ASN A 342 26.39 -7.11 17.29
C ASN A 342 25.08 -6.71 18.02
N MET A 343 23.95 -7.04 17.39
CA MET A 343 22.61 -6.77 17.90
C MET A 343 22.32 -7.61 19.15
N ASP A 344 22.69 -8.89 19.12
CA ASP A 344 22.42 -9.83 20.20
C ASP A 344 23.16 -9.42 21.48
N GLU A 345 24.42 -9.02 21.36
CA GLU A 345 25.20 -8.49 22.50
C GLU A 345 24.54 -7.27 23.12
N THR A 346 24.01 -6.37 22.29
CA THR A 346 23.28 -5.20 22.78
C THR A 346 22.02 -5.63 23.54
N MET A 347 21.22 -6.50 22.95
CA MET A 347 19.97 -6.98 23.56
C MET A 347 20.24 -7.75 24.87
N TYR A 348 21.18 -8.70 24.85
CA TYR A 348 21.56 -9.47 26.02
C TYR A 348 22.11 -8.58 27.15
N SER A 349 22.97 -7.59 26.84
CA SER A 349 23.49 -6.66 27.85
C SER A 349 22.39 -5.84 28.53
N VAL A 350 21.32 -5.52 27.82
CA VAL A 350 20.14 -4.84 28.39
C VAL A 350 19.37 -5.81 29.27
N MET A 351 19.08 -7.02 28.79
CA MET A 351 18.36 -8.03 29.57
C MET A 351 19.09 -8.39 30.87
N LYS A 352 20.42 -8.52 30.84
CA LYS A 352 21.26 -8.83 32.01
C LYS A 352 21.19 -7.78 33.15
N LYS A 353 20.71 -6.56 32.86
CA LYS A 353 20.47 -5.55 33.90
C LYS A 353 19.23 -5.85 34.77
N TYR A 354 18.32 -6.69 34.29
CA TYR A 354 17.01 -6.94 34.92
C TYR A 354 16.76 -8.40 35.29
N TYR A 355 17.47 -9.33 34.65
CA TYR A 355 17.29 -10.76 34.82
C TYR A 355 18.63 -11.40 35.19
N SER A 356 18.59 -12.36 36.13
CA SER A 356 19.77 -13.18 36.43
C SER A 356 20.06 -14.14 35.28
N ASP A 357 21.28 -14.67 35.23
CA ASP A 357 21.69 -15.64 34.21
C ASP A 357 20.78 -16.88 34.25
N GLU A 358 20.45 -17.39 35.44
CA GLU A 358 19.53 -18.54 35.60
C GLU A 358 18.13 -18.23 35.04
N LYS A 359 17.64 -17.00 35.27
CA LYS A 359 16.34 -16.58 34.77
C LYS A 359 16.33 -16.47 33.24
N LEU A 360 17.39 -15.92 32.66
CA LEU A 360 17.54 -15.81 31.22
C LEU A 360 17.60 -17.18 30.54
N GLU A 361 18.31 -18.15 31.13
CA GLU A 361 18.34 -19.53 30.63
C GLU A 361 16.94 -20.15 30.57
N GLU A 362 16.15 -20.02 31.65
CA GLU A 362 14.77 -20.49 31.67
C GLU A 362 13.90 -19.80 30.60
N MET A 363 14.03 -18.48 30.45
CA MET A 363 13.27 -17.71 29.47
C MET A 363 13.62 -18.11 28.03
N PHE A 364 14.91 -18.28 27.71
CA PHE A 364 15.36 -18.74 26.39
C PHE A 364 14.89 -20.16 26.11
N ALA A 365 14.98 -21.08 27.09
CA ALA A 365 14.48 -22.44 26.95
C ALA A 365 12.98 -22.47 26.61
N LYS A 366 12.16 -21.67 27.32
CA LYS A 366 10.72 -21.53 27.02
C LYS A 366 10.49 -20.91 25.63
N ALA A 367 11.21 -19.84 25.30
CA ALA A 367 11.04 -19.11 24.03
C ALA A 367 11.46 -19.93 22.79
N LYS A 368 12.39 -20.89 22.93
CA LYS A 368 12.76 -21.82 21.85
C LYS A 368 11.63 -22.77 21.42
N ASN A 369 10.59 -22.95 22.24
CA ASN A 369 9.45 -23.79 21.92
C ASN A 369 8.47 -23.14 20.91
N SER A 370 8.51 -21.81 20.73
CA SER A 370 7.68 -21.10 19.75
C SER A 370 8.45 -20.81 18.46
N ILE A 371 7.84 -21.08 17.30
CA ILE A 371 8.47 -20.83 15.99
C ILE A 371 8.81 -19.36 15.76
N PHE A 372 8.07 -18.43 16.38
CA PHE A 372 8.26 -16.99 16.22
C PHE A 372 9.45 -16.45 17.01
N THR A 373 9.69 -17.01 18.21
CA THR A 373 10.73 -16.53 19.14
C THR A 373 11.99 -17.40 19.14
N ARG A 374 11.95 -18.60 18.54
CA ARG A 374 13.03 -19.57 18.59
C ARG A 374 14.36 -19.04 18.10
N LYS A 375 14.37 -18.32 16.97
CA LYS A 375 15.59 -17.75 16.40
C LYS A 375 16.21 -16.74 17.36
N LEU A 376 15.42 -15.74 17.78
CA LEU A 376 15.87 -14.70 18.72
C LEU A 376 16.38 -15.30 20.04
N ALA A 377 15.65 -16.25 20.62
CA ALA A 377 16.07 -16.91 21.86
C ALA A 377 17.37 -17.72 21.71
N SER A 378 17.57 -18.40 20.57
CA SER A 378 18.81 -19.14 20.30
C SER A 378 20.00 -18.21 20.10
N ASP A 379 19.79 -17.08 19.41
CA ASP A 379 20.82 -16.07 19.17
C ASP A 379 21.24 -15.39 20.49
N LEU A 380 20.29 -15.09 21.38
CA LEU A 380 20.55 -14.54 22.72
C LEU A 380 21.22 -15.56 23.68
N GLU A 381 20.82 -16.83 23.62
CA GLU A 381 21.46 -17.90 24.40
C GLU A 381 22.93 -18.11 24.00
N GLN A 382 23.21 -18.10 22.69
CA GLN A 382 24.59 -18.17 22.20
C GLN A 382 25.41 -16.94 22.63
N GLU A 383 24.80 -15.76 22.60
CA GLU A 383 25.44 -14.54 23.10
C GLU A 383 25.72 -14.62 24.60
N MET A 384 24.82 -15.23 25.37
CA MET A 384 25.02 -15.50 26.80
C MET A 384 26.25 -16.39 27.01
N TRP A 385 26.34 -17.53 26.32
CA TRP A 385 27.50 -18.43 26.38
C TRP A 385 28.81 -17.70 26.05
N ARG A 386 28.80 -16.88 24.99
CA ARG A 386 29.95 -16.07 24.59
C ARG A 386 30.35 -15.10 25.70
N SER A 387 29.39 -14.40 26.29
CA SER A 387 29.64 -13.42 27.36
C SER A 387 30.24 -14.05 28.62
N GLN A 388 29.94 -15.33 28.87
CA GLN A 388 30.49 -16.14 29.95
C GLN A 388 31.86 -16.76 29.61
N GLY A 389 32.40 -16.49 28.42
CA GLY A 389 33.69 -17.01 27.97
C GLY A 389 33.67 -18.49 27.58
N LYS A 390 32.49 -19.08 27.32
CA LYS A 390 32.39 -20.50 26.94
C LYS A 390 33.08 -20.73 25.59
N THR A 391 34.00 -21.68 25.55
CA THR A 391 34.66 -22.09 24.31
C THR A 391 33.75 -23.00 23.48
N ALA A 392 34.16 -23.26 22.23
CA ALA A 392 33.53 -24.30 21.42
C ALA A 392 33.55 -25.67 22.13
N ASP A 393 34.60 -25.98 22.91
CA ASP A 393 34.71 -27.21 23.68
C ASP A 393 33.72 -27.27 24.83
N ASP A 394 33.58 -26.18 25.58
CA ASP A 394 32.63 -26.09 26.69
C ASP A 394 31.20 -26.33 26.21
N ILE A 395 30.82 -25.72 25.08
CA ILE A 395 29.47 -25.88 24.51
C ILE A 395 29.27 -27.28 23.91
N PHE A 396 30.31 -27.88 23.33
CA PHE A 396 30.23 -29.26 22.85
C PHE A 396 29.88 -30.23 24.00
N LYS A 397 30.57 -30.10 25.14
CA LYS A 397 30.32 -30.88 26.35
C LYS A 397 29.00 -30.54 27.02
N PHE A 398 28.65 -29.26 27.11
CA PHE A 398 27.37 -28.81 27.67
C PHE A 398 26.17 -29.41 26.92
N LEU A 399 26.26 -29.50 25.59
CA LEU A 399 25.24 -30.14 24.76
C LEU A 399 25.25 -31.67 24.83
N ASN A 400 26.18 -32.27 25.59
CA ASN A 400 26.45 -33.70 25.71
C ASN A 400 26.77 -34.37 24.36
N LEU A 401 27.45 -33.65 23.47
CA LEU A 401 27.87 -34.18 22.16
C LEU A 401 29.09 -35.10 22.29
N ASP A 402 29.90 -34.92 23.34
CA ASP A 402 31.06 -35.76 23.71
C ASP A 402 30.67 -37.16 24.19
N LYS A 403 29.45 -37.32 24.70
CA LYS A 403 28.91 -38.61 25.16
C LYS A 403 28.25 -39.43 24.06
N LYS A 404 28.21 -38.91 22.83
CA LYS A 404 27.61 -39.59 21.69
C LYS A 404 28.57 -40.61 21.10
N ASP A 405 28.00 -41.70 20.59
CA ASP A 405 28.69 -42.55 19.64
C ASP A 405 29.16 -41.67 18.46
N ALA A 406 30.42 -41.82 18.07
CA ALA A 406 31.04 -41.04 16.99
C ALA A 406 30.18 -41.06 15.71
N TYR A 407 29.62 -42.21 15.35
CA TYR A 407 28.80 -42.35 14.14
C TYR A 407 27.35 -41.87 14.30
N LYS A 408 26.93 -41.51 15.52
CA LYS A 408 25.59 -40.92 15.81
C LYS A 408 25.67 -39.44 16.17
N LEU A 409 26.87 -38.85 16.22
CA LEU A 409 27.07 -37.45 16.58
C LEU A 409 26.27 -36.51 15.66
N PHE A 410 26.38 -36.71 14.35
CA PHE A 410 25.77 -35.86 13.33
C PHE A 410 24.27 -36.12 13.12
N ASP A 411 23.75 -37.19 13.74
CA ASP A 411 22.31 -37.46 13.79
C ASP A 411 21.62 -36.62 14.89
N ASP A 412 22.36 -36.13 15.88
CA ASP A 412 21.82 -35.28 16.96
C ASP A 412 21.71 -33.81 16.51
N PRO A 413 20.51 -33.21 16.47
CA PRO A 413 20.32 -31.83 16.05
C PRO A 413 21.13 -30.78 16.83
N LYS A 414 21.56 -31.09 18.06
CA LYS A 414 22.40 -30.19 18.87
C LYS A 414 23.75 -29.90 18.23
N ILE A 415 24.23 -30.75 17.32
CA ILE A 415 25.45 -30.47 16.56
C ILE A 415 25.32 -29.19 15.72
N VAL A 416 24.12 -28.87 15.25
CA VAL A 416 23.85 -27.63 14.51
C VAL A 416 23.91 -26.43 15.44
N THR A 417 23.34 -26.52 16.65
CA THR A 417 23.47 -25.46 17.66
C THR A 417 24.93 -25.19 17.99
N TRP A 418 25.72 -26.24 18.23
CA TRP A 418 27.16 -26.12 18.43
C TRP A 418 27.87 -25.46 17.24
N ALA A 419 27.58 -25.90 16.02
CA ALA A 419 28.18 -25.35 14.82
C ALA A 419 27.86 -23.87 14.61
N THR A 420 26.61 -23.46 14.87
CA THR A 420 26.23 -22.04 14.84
C THR A 420 27.01 -21.21 15.85
N TYR A 421 27.26 -21.76 17.04
CA TYR A 421 28.06 -21.10 18.07
C TYR A 421 29.54 -20.98 17.66
N VAL A 422 30.14 -22.01 17.05
CA VAL A 422 31.51 -21.93 16.53
C VAL A 422 31.63 -20.85 15.46
N ASN A 423 30.68 -20.80 14.53
CA ASN A 423 30.65 -19.77 13.48
C ASN A 423 30.49 -18.36 14.06
N ARG A 424 29.69 -18.21 15.12
CA ARG A 424 29.55 -16.95 15.87
C ARG A 424 30.86 -16.53 16.53
N LEU A 425 31.56 -17.43 17.21
CA LEU A 425 32.89 -17.14 17.77
C LEU A 425 33.89 -16.74 16.68
N ASN A 426 33.82 -17.40 15.52
CA ASN A 426 34.72 -17.11 14.40
C ASN A 426 34.46 -15.74 13.75
N SER A 427 33.20 -15.34 13.59
CA SER A 427 32.82 -14.06 12.95
C SER A 427 33.26 -12.83 13.76
N LEU A 428 33.52 -13.01 15.05
CA LEU A 428 34.01 -11.97 15.96
C LEU A 428 35.54 -11.80 15.93
N LYS A 429 36.28 -12.73 15.31
CA LYS A 429 37.74 -12.61 15.17
C LYS A 429 38.09 -11.47 14.21
N LYS A 430 39.26 -10.84 14.43
CA LYS A 430 39.81 -9.82 13.51
C LYS A 430 40.01 -10.39 12.10
N ILE A 431 40.45 -11.64 12.04
CA ILE A 431 40.60 -12.42 10.81
C ILE A 431 39.87 -13.75 11.07
N PRO A 432 38.64 -13.90 10.55
CA PRO A 432 37.93 -15.17 10.61
C PRO A 432 38.71 -16.27 9.88
N ASP A 433 38.64 -17.50 10.39
CA ASP A 433 39.18 -18.70 9.74
C ASP A 433 38.05 -19.39 8.97
N ASP A 434 38.19 -19.48 7.64
CA ASP A 434 37.20 -20.10 6.75
C ASP A 434 36.90 -21.56 7.12
N PHE A 435 37.82 -22.23 7.82
CA PHE A 435 37.70 -23.63 8.21
C PHE A 435 37.48 -23.82 9.72
N ALA A 436 37.19 -22.75 10.48
CA ALA A 436 37.10 -22.80 11.93
C ALA A 436 36.18 -23.92 12.44
N LEU A 437 35.01 -24.10 11.81
CA LEU A 437 34.05 -25.14 12.20
C LEU A 437 34.65 -26.55 12.11
N ILE A 438 35.32 -26.86 11.01
CA ILE A 438 35.92 -28.18 10.80
C ILE A 438 37.19 -28.33 11.63
N SER A 439 37.99 -27.28 11.76
CA SER A 439 39.15 -27.26 12.65
C SER A 439 38.76 -27.55 14.11
N GLU A 440 37.59 -27.10 14.59
CA GLU A 440 37.11 -27.47 15.93
C GLU A 440 36.67 -28.94 16.05
N LEU A 441 36.13 -29.55 14.97
CA LEU A 441 35.83 -30.98 14.93
C LEU A 441 37.10 -31.83 14.86
N GLU A 442 38.09 -31.41 14.07
CA GLU A 442 39.39 -32.08 13.91
C GLU A 442 40.23 -32.10 15.20
N LYS A 443 39.94 -31.24 16.18
CA LYS A 443 40.54 -31.35 17.52
C LYS A 443 40.11 -32.60 18.28
N ARG A 444 39.04 -33.27 17.82
CA ARG A 444 38.40 -34.41 18.51
C ARG A 444 38.46 -35.69 17.71
N PHE A 445 38.35 -35.55 16.40
CA PHE A 445 38.29 -36.64 15.45
C PHE A 445 39.45 -36.49 14.48
N ASP A 446 40.11 -37.59 14.15
CA ASP A 446 41.05 -37.59 13.04
C ASP A 446 40.36 -37.10 11.75
N ASP A 447 41.10 -36.40 10.88
CA ASP A 447 40.55 -35.76 9.67
C ASP A 447 39.84 -36.79 8.77
N LEU A 448 40.41 -37.98 8.60
CA LEU A 448 39.83 -39.05 7.79
C LEU A 448 38.67 -39.76 8.49
N ASP A 449 38.73 -39.92 9.81
CA ASP A 449 37.61 -40.46 10.60
C ASP A 449 36.41 -39.51 10.59
N LEU A 450 36.65 -38.22 10.71
CA LEU A 450 35.62 -37.19 10.59
C LEU A 450 34.93 -37.26 9.22
N ALA A 451 35.69 -37.49 8.14
CA ALA A 451 35.11 -37.66 6.82
C ALA A 451 34.20 -38.89 6.73
N ARG A 452 34.62 -40.02 7.32
CA ARG A 452 33.78 -41.23 7.41
C ARG A 452 32.52 -40.96 8.22
N MET A 453 32.63 -40.26 9.34
CA MET A 453 31.47 -39.91 10.18
C MET A 453 30.48 -39.01 9.43
N LEU A 454 30.94 -38.00 8.70
CA LEU A 454 30.08 -37.08 7.93
C LEU A 454 29.37 -37.78 6.76
N VAL A 455 30.05 -38.71 6.08
CA VAL A 455 29.44 -39.52 5.02
C VAL A 455 28.44 -40.54 5.57
N TYR A 456 28.74 -41.12 6.74
CA TYR A 456 27.86 -42.07 7.39
C TYR A 456 26.62 -41.43 8.02
N ALA A 457 26.65 -40.13 8.32
CA ALA A 457 25.58 -39.44 9.03
C ALA A 457 24.21 -39.57 8.33
N HIS A 458 23.17 -39.81 9.14
CA HIS A 458 21.77 -39.84 8.70
C HIS A 458 20.98 -38.72 9.41
N PRO A 459 21.35 -37.43 9.20
CA PRO A 459 20.74 -36.33 9.92
C PRO A 459 19.25 -36.19 9.59
N PRO A 460 18.43 -35.73 10.56
CA PRO A 460 17.06 -35.30 10.30
C PRO A 460 16.99 -34.28 9.16
N ARG A 461 15.81 -34.19 8.52
CA ARG A 461 15.60 -33.32 7.34
C ARG A 461 15.97 -31.86 7.64
N GLU A 462 15.70 -31.41 8.85
CA GLU A 462 15.90 -30.04 9.31
C GLU A 462 17.39 -29.68 9.43
N THR A 463 18.28 -30.66 9.65
CA THR A 463 19.71 -30.45 9.90
C THR A 463 20.61 -30.95 8.78
N LYS A 464 20.06 -31.70 7.82
CA LYS A 464 20.80 -32.27 6.68
C LYS A 464 21.67 -31.25 5.94
N SER A 465 21.14 -30.06 5.65
CA SER A 465 21.91 -29.01 4.96
C SER A 465 23.14 -28.56 5.74
N ALA A 466 23.06 -28.47 7.06
CA ALA A 466 24.19 -28.08 7.89
C ALA A 466 25.30 -29.14 7.87
N ILE A 467 24.94 -30.43 7.88
CA ILE A 467 25.91 -31.53 7.78
C ILE A 467 26.57 -31.57 6.40
N THR A 468 25.81 -31.35 5.33
CA THR A 468 26.38 -31.20 3.98
C THR A 468 27.38 -30.03 3.92
N ILE A 469 27.06 -28.88 4.51
CA ILE A 469 27.98 -27.74 4.59
C ILE A 469 29.26 -28.11 5.35
N MET A 470 29.17 -28.87 6.45
CA MET A 470 30.36 -29.35 7.17
C MET A 470 31.26 -30.22 6.27
N GLN A 471 30.66 -31.16 5.53
CA GLN A 471 31.39 -32.00 4.59
C GLN A 471 32.05 -31.20 3.47
N GLU A 472 31.34 -30.24 2.89
CA GLU A 472 31.91 -29.34 1.88
C GLU A 472 33.07 -28.50 2.44
N LEU A 473 32.96 -27.99 3.67
CA LEU A 473 34.04 -27.24 4.31
C LEU A 473 35.28 -28.12 4.52
N GLN A 474 35.10 -29.39 4.90
CA GLN A 474 36.19 -30.34 5.02
C GLN A 474 36.89 -30.55 3.67
N PHE A 475 36.12 -30.78 2.61
CA PHE A 475 36.68 -30.98 1.28
C PHE A 475 37.35 -29.74 0.70
N LYS A 476 36.80 -28.54 0.96
CA LYS A 476 37.47 -27.27 0.63
C LYS A 476 38.81 -27.15 1.33
N LYS A 477 38.89 -27.57 2.59
CA LYS A 477 40.14 -27.58 3.38
C LYS A 477 41.16 -28.56 2.80
N TRP A 478 40.74 -29.77 2.42
CA TRP A 478 41.61 -30.74 1.73
C TRP A 478 42.15 -30.20 0.41
N ARG A 479 41.29 -29.58 -0.40
CA ARG A 479 41.73 -28.93 -1.65
C ARG A 479 42.73 -27.80 -1.39
N ALA A 480 42.50 -26.98 -0.37
CA ALA A 480 43.44 -25.92 0.04
C ALA A 480 44.79 -26.48 0.51
N LYS A 481 44.82 -27.69 1.09
CA LYS A 481 46.04 -28.46 1.41
C LYS A 481 46.67 -29.15 0.18
N GLY A 482 46.06 -29.06 -1.00
CA GLY A 482 46.53 -29.68 -2.24
C GLY A 482 46.22 -31.16 -2.38
N TRP A 483 45.29 -31.71 -1.59
CA TRP A 483 44.96 -33.13 -1.62
C TRP A 483 44.15 -33.50 -2.87
N THR A 484 44.71 -34.33 -3.75
CA THR A 484 43.99 -34.88 -4.91
C THR A 484 43.10 -36.07 -4.50
N PRO A 485 42.06 -36.42 -5.28
CA PRO A 485 41.26 -37.62 -5.01
C PRO A 485 42.11 -38.89 -4.82
N THR A 486 43.18 -39.05 -5.59
CA THR A 486 44.12 -40.17 -5.47
C THR A 486 44.92 -40.12 -4.15
N GLN A 487 45.34 -38.94 -3.70
CA GLN A 487 46.03 -38.79 -2.42
C GLN A 487 45.12 -39.08 -1.22
N VAL A 488 43.85 -38.67 -1.30
CA VAL A 488 42.83 -39.00 -0.28
C VAL A 488 42.60 -40.50 -0.23
N GLU A 489 42.42 -41.15 -1.38
CA GLU A 489 42.26 -42.60 -1.50
C GLU A 489 43.43 -43.35 -0.85
N SER A 490 44.67 -43.02 -1.24
CA SER A 490 45.85 -43.65 -0.65
C SER A 490 45.98 -43.41 0.86
N SER A 491 45.49 -42.28 1.38
CA SER A 491 45.55 -41.97 2.81
C SER A 491 44.48 -42.75 3.59
N LEU A 492 43.27 -42.90 3.03
CA LEU A 492 42.19 -43.70 3.60
C LEU A 492 42.58 -45.19 3.70
N GLU A 493 43.17 -45.74 2.64
CA GLU A 493 43.63 -47.14 2.58
C GLU A 493 44.75 -47.42 3.58
N LYS A 494 45.71 -46.49 3.72
CA LYS A 494 46.80 -46.62 4.70
C LYS A 494 46.31 -46.65 6.14
N GLN A 495 45.25 -45.90 6.45
CA GLN A 495 44.73 -45.80 7.81
C GLN A 495 43.83 -46.98 8.19
N SER A 496 42.98 -47.44 7.26
CA SER A 496 42.07 -48.57 7.48
C SER A 496 41.85 -49.30 6.16
N PRO A 497 42.44 -50.51 5.96
CA PRO A 497 42.61 -51.12 4.64
C PRO A 497 41.35 -51.50 3.85
N ASP A 498 40.15 -51.50 4.44
CA ASP A 498 38.92 -51.61 3.65
C ASP A 498 37.68 -51.38 4.51
N ASN A 499 36.92 -50.32 4.23
CA ASN A 499 35.54 -50.23 4.68
C ASN A 499 34.68 -49.52 3.61
N VAL A 500 33.39 -49.87 3.57
CA VAL A 500 32.40 -49.25 2.67
C VAL A 500 32.40 -47.71 2.76
N LEU A 501 32.76 -47.15 3.93
CA LEU A 501 32.83 -45.70 4.16
C LEU A 501 34.02 -45.05 3.43
N ASN A 502 35.18 -45.70 3.29
CA ASN A 502 36.31 -45.19 2.53
C ASN A 502 35.92 -44.99 1.06
N TRP A 503 35.19 -45.96 0.49
CA TRP A 503 34.64 -45.85 -0.86
C TRP A 503 33.69 -44.65 -0.95
N SER A 504 32.75 -44.52 -0.01
CA SER A 504 31.79 -43.42 -0.01
C SER A 504 32.45 -42.04 0.17
N VAL A 505 33.46 -41.90 1.04
CA VAL A 505 34.27 -40.68 1.20
C VAL A 505 35.00 -40.34 -0.10
N ARG A 506 35.65 -41.33 -0.73
CA ARG A 506 36.33 -41.15 -2.01
C ARG A 506 35.38 -40.64 -3.09
N GLN A 507 34.21 -41.27 -3.25
CA GLN A 507 33.24 -40.84 -4.26
C GLN A 507 32.74 -39.42 -3.97
N ALA A 508 32.41 -39.12 -2.71
CA ALA A 508 31.97 -37.78 -2.32
C ALA A 508 33.03 -36.72 -2.62
N TYR A 509 34.30 -36.96 -2.30
CA TYR A 509 35.37 -36.00 -2.57
C TYR A 509 35.69 -35.86 -4.06
N LYS A 510 35.62 -36.96 -4.82
CA LYS A 510 35.78 -36.94 -6.27
C LYS A 510 34.70 -36.09 -6.93
N MET A 511 33.43 -36.35 -6.61
CA MET A 511 32.30 -35.56 -7.13
C MET A 511 32.39 -34.08 -6.75
N PHE A 512 32.93 -33.76 -5.58
CA PHE A 512 33.15 -32.37 -5.17
C PHE A 512 34.30 -31.70 -5.96
N SER A 513 35.25 -32.48 -6.46
CA SER A 513 36.48 -32.01 -7.14
C SER A 513 36.36 -31.87 -8.65
N GLU A 514 35.37 -32.53 -9.24
CA GLU A 514 34.89 -32.32 -10.60
C GLU A 514 33.97 -31.09 -10.66
#